data_AF-A0A6L9M4H1-F1
#
_entry.id   AF-A0A6L9M4H1-F1
#
_cell.length_a   1.000
_cell.length_b   1.000
_cell.length_c   1.000
_cell.angle_alpha   90.00
_cell.angle_beta   90.00
_cell.angle_gamma   90.00
#
_symmetry.space_group_name_H-M   'P 1'
#
loop_
_entity.id
_entity.type
_entity.pdbx_description
1 polymer ?
#
loop_
_entity_poly.entity_id
_entity_poly.type
_entity_poly.pdbx_seq_one_letter_code
_entity_poly.pdbx_strand_id
1 'polypeptide(L)'
;MDFEISIPEDQDRLRKAFRTKVPGLTARFPEQNYVLDVMDLSATGCAVLDPEKRFSEKQVLEVELLINKKFFLRGVSSSVMRVLDNGIVGLNFVDLERQKQIKLDKLVLEVQKRLIALRKKKREQG
;
A
#
# COMPACT_ATOMS: atom_id res chain seq x y z
N MET A 1 38.81 1.39 21.74
CA MET A 1 37.77 0.35 21.86
C MET A 1 36.69 0.73 20.88
N ASP A 2 36.82 0.20 19.67
CA ASP A 2 35.92 0.52 18.56
C ASP A 2 34.70 -0.39 18.68
N PHE A 3 33.55 0.22 18.93
CA PHE A 3 32.28 -0.49 18.95
C PHE A 3 31.83 -0.71 17.50
N GLU A 4 32.14 -1.88 16.95
CA GLU A 4 31.47 -2.38 15.74
C GLU A 4 30.05 -2.80 16.11
N ILE A 5 29.08 -1.93 15.83
CA ILE A 5 27.67 -2.28 15.86
C ILE A 5 27.37 -3.08 14.59
N SER A 6 27.46 -4.40 14.67
CA SER A 6 26.91 -5.31 13.68
C SER A 6 25.39 -5.40 13.90
N ILE A 7 24.63 -4.61 13.13
CA ILE A 7 23.17 -4.70 13.12
C ILE A 7 22.82 -5.99 12.34
N PRO A 8 22.13 -6.98 12.93
CA PRO A 8 21.67 -8.14 12.20
C PRO A 8 20.69 -7.68 11.10
N GLU A 9 20.99 -8.02 9.85
CA GLU A 9 20.24 -7.61 8.64
C GLU A 9 18.79 -8.16 8.59
N ASP A 10 18.44 -9.05 9.53
CA ASP A 10 17.13 -9.70 9.66
C ASP A 10 16.15 -9.01 10.63
N GLN A 11 16.40 -7.75 11.00
CA GLN A 11 15.31 -6.96 11.57
C GLN A 11 14.36 -6.58 10.44
N ASP A 12 13.28 -7.37 10.31
CA ASP A 12 12.02 -7.00 9.67
C ASP A 12 11.91 -5.48 9.58
N ARG A 13 12.18 -4.94 8.38
CA ARG A 13 12.23 -3.49 8.11
C ARG A 13 11.02 -2.85 8.78
N LEU A 14 11.25 -2.23 9.94
CA LEU A 14 10.18 -1.63 10.73
C LEU A 14 9.38 -0.73 9.80
N ARG A 15 8.07 -0.96 9.73
CA ARG A 15 7.20 -0.26 8.77
C ARG A 15 7.34 1.25 9.00
N LYS A 16 7.88 1.95 8.00
CA LYS A 16 8.11 3.41 8.07
C LYS A 16 6.82 4.24 7.96
N ALA A 17 5.72 3.62 7.51
CA ALA A 17 4.45 4.30 7.29
C ALA A 17 3.28 3.47 7.84
N PHE A 18 2.28 4.17 8.36
CA PHE A 18 1.03 3.57 8.79
C PHE A 18 0.27 2.97 7.60
N ARG A 19 -0.33 1.78 7.79
CA ARG A 19 -1.12 1.07 6.77
C ARG A 19 -2.57 0.93 7.23
N THR A 20 -3.52 1.11 6.31
CA THR A 20 -4.94 0.90 6.57
C THR A 20 -5.66 0.33 5.38
N LYS A 21 -6.74 -0.42 5.66
CA LYS A 21 -7.69 -0.81 4.62
C LYS A 21 -8.51 0.40 4.22
N VAL A 22 -8.55 0.70 2.93
CA VAL A 22 -9.41 1.73 2.35
C VAL A 22 -10.56 1.01 1.65
N PRO A 23 -11.80 1.14 2.13
CA PRO A 23 -12.95 0.46 1.52
C PRO A 23 -13.14 0.88 0.05
N GLY A 24 -13.32 -0.11 -0.82
CA GLY A 24 -13.54 0.11 -2.26
C GLY A 24 -12.28 0.54 -3.04
N LEU A 25 -11.09 0.43 -2.44
CA LEU A 25 -9.83 0.72 -3.11
C LEU A 25 -9.37 -0.49 -3.95
N THR A 26 -9.02 -0.21 -5.20
CA THR A 26 -8.49 -1.18 -6.17
C THR A 26 -7.26 -0.61 -6.86
N ALA A 27 -6.37 -1.47 -7.32
CA ALA A 27 -5.18 -1.14 -8.06
C ALA A 27 -5.32 -1.65 -9.50
N ARG A 28 -5.20 -0.74 -10.47
CA ARG A 28 -5.19 -1.07 -11.90
C ARG A 28 -3.77 -1.04 -12.42
N PHE A 29 -3.44 -2.03 -13.22
CA PHE A 29 -2.13 -2.20 -13.83
C PHE A 29 -2.32 -2.02 -15.34
N PRO A 30 -2.08 -0.80 -15.87
CA PRO A 30 -2.54 -0.41 -17.21
C PRO A 30 -1.86 -1.23 -18.31
N GLU A 31 -0.57 -1.53 -18.17
CA GLU A 31 0.18 -2.33 -19.16
C GLU A 31 -0.31 -3.78 -19.24
N GLN A 32 -0.72 -4.35 -18.10
CA GLN A 32 -1.16 -5.74 -18.03
C GLN A 32 -2.69 -5.90 -18.13
N ASN A 33 -3.42 -4.79 -18.15
CA ASN A 33 -4.87 -4.71 -18.30
C ASN A 33 -5.68 -5.53 -17.25
N TYR A 34 -5.25 -5.50 -15.99
CA TYR A 34 -6.02 -6.09 -14.89
C TYR A 34 -6.18 -5.13 -13.71
N VAL A 35 -7.17 -5.43 -12.87
CA VAL A 35 -7.52 -4.68 -11.67
C VAL A 35 -7.58 -5.65 -10.50
N LEU A 36 -6.90 -5.31 -9.41
CA LEU A 36 -6.82 -6.14 -8.21
C LEU A 36 -7.33 -5.38 -6.98
N ASP A 37 -7.80 -6.14 -6.00
CA ASP A 37 -8.24 -5.61 -4.72
C ASP A 37 -7.04 -5.16 -3.89
N VAL A 38 -7.14 -3.96 -3.31
CA VAL A 38 -6.13 -3.45 -2.37
C VAL A 38 -6.49 -3.90 -0.96
N MET A 39 -5.61 -4.70 -0.36
CA MET A 39 -5.75 -5.22 0.99
C MET A 39 -5.50 -4.13 2.04
N ASP A 40 -4.45 -3.34 1.82
CA ASP A 40 -4.14 -2.15 2.60
C ASP A 40 -3.33 -1.12 1.78
N LEU A 41 -3.33 0.12 2.26
CA LEU A 41 -2.62 1.25 1.66
C LEU A 41 -1.81 1.99 2.74
N SER A 42 -0.63 2.48 2.35
CA SER A 42 0.17 3.47 3.06
C SER A 42 0.51 4.65 2.14
N ALA A 43 1.19 5.65 2.70
CA ALA A 43 1.73 6.77 1.92
C ALA A 43 2.81 6.35 0.92
N THR A 44 3.46 5.20 1.13
CA THR A 44 4.64 4.76 0.40
C THR A 44 4.43 3.47 -0.39
N GLY A 45 3.26 2.84 -0.30
CA GLY A 45 2.98 1.57 -0.97
C GLY A 45 1.61 1.00 -0.65
N CYS A 46 1.31 -0.15 -1.21
CA CYS A 46 0.07 -0.88 -0.96
C CYS A 46 0.30 -2.40 -1.01
N ALA A 47 -0.67 -3.17 -0.52
CA ALA A 47 -0.73 -4.60 -0.75
C ALA A 47 -1.94 -4.92 -1.64
N VAL A 48 -1.75 -5.73 -2.67
CA VAL A 48 -2.83 -6.22 -3.53
C VAL A 48 -3.01 -7.72 -3.37
N LEU A 49 -4.22 -8.20 -3.66
CA LEU A 49 -4.51 -9.63 -3.78
C LEU A 49 -4.48 -10.04 -5.25
N ASP A 50 -3.55 -10.91 -5.59
CA ASP A 50 -3.38 -11.51 -6.91
C ASP A 50 -3.46 -13.04 -6.82
N PRO A 51 -4.67 -13.63 -6.92
CA PRO A 51 -4.85 -15.07 -6.84
C PRO A 51 -4.13 -15.85 -7.96
N GLU A 52 -3.86 -15.18 -9.07
CA GLU A 52 -3.24 -15.78 -10.25
C GLU A 52 -1.70 -15.72 -10.24
N LYS A 53 -1.09 -15.15 -9.19
CA LYS A 53 0.37 -15.13 -8.97
C LYS A 53 1.16 -14.62 -10.20
N ARG A 54 0.69 -13.52 -10.79
CA ARG A 54 1.20 -12.87 -12.01
C ARG A 54 2.43 -11.99 -11.77
N PHE A 55 2.74 -11.64 -10.53
CA PHE A 55 3.86 -10.76 -10.19
C PHE A 55 5.14 -11.51 -9.86
N SER A 56 6.27 -10.89 -10.16
CA SER A 56 7.60 -11.32 -9.71
C SER A 56 8.22 -10.26 -8.81
N GLU A 57 9.01 -10.68 -7.82
CA GLU A 57 9.74 -9.74 -6.97
C GLU A 57 10.71 -8.87 -7.79
N LYS A 58 10.93 -7.64 -7.31
CA LYS A 58 11.77 -6.59 -7.93
C LYS A 58 11.26 -6.07 -9.28
N GLN A 59 10.16 -6.62 -9.81
CA GLN A 59 9.50 -6.07 -10.99
C GLN A 59 9.05 -4.62 -10.73
N VAL A 60 9.30 -3.74 -11.70
CA VAL A 60 8.81 -2.36 -11.68
C VAL A 60 7.70 -2.23 -12.71
N LEU A 61 6.62 -1.55 -12.33
CA LEU A 61 5.41 -1.43 -13.14
C LEU A 61 4.61 -0.19 -12.72
N GLU A 62 3.82 0.32 -13.66
CA GLU A 62 2.88 1.41 -13.37
C GLU A 62 1.64 0.87 -12.64
N VAL A 63 1.17 1.62 -11.64
CA VAL A 63 -0.10 1.37 -10.98
C VAL A 63 -0.96 2.63 -10.95
N GLU A 64 -2.26 2.44 -11.15
CA GLU A 64 -3.29 3.44 -10.92
C GLU A 64 -4.17 2.99 -9.76
N LEU A 65 -4.49 3.90 -8.83
CA LEU A 65 -5.37 3.62 -7.70
C LEU A 65 -6.76 4.15 -7.99
N LEU A 66 -7.77 3.31 -7.77
CA LEU A 66 -9.18 3.65 -7.95
C LEU A 66 -9.95 3.42 -6.66
N ILE A 67 -10.77 4.41 -6.28
CA ILE A 67 -11.74 4.28 -5.19
C ILE A 67 -13.13 4.19 -5.81
N ASN A 68 -13.84 3.09 -5.54
CA ASN A 68 -15.17 2.83 -6.09
C ASN A 68 -15.21 3.03 -7.62
N LYS A 69 -14.21 2.45 -8.33
CA LYS A 69 -14.03 2.53 -9.78
C LYS A 69 -13.73 3.94 -10.34
N LYS A 70 -13.50 4.94 -9.49
CA LYS A 70 -13.07 6.29 -9.90
C LYS A 70 -11.58 6.47 -9.63
N PHE A 71 -10.87 7.07 -10.58
CA PHE A 71 -9.45 7.35 -10.44
C PHE A 71 -9.17 8.27 -9.26
N PHE A 72 -8.35 7.78 -8.34
CA PHE A 72 -7.80 8.55 -7.23
C PHE A 72 -6.37 8.99 -7.53
N LEU A 73 -5.55 8.08 -8.07
CA LEU A 73 -4.15 8.33 -8.42
C LEU A 73 -3.82 7.59 -9.72
N ARG A 74 -3.04 8.21 -10.61
CA ARG A 74 -2.62 7.63 -11.90
C ARG A 74 -1.11 7.75 -12.06
N GLY A 75 -0.52 6.91 -12.90
CA GLY A 75 0.89 7.03 -13.26
C GLY A 75 1.82 6.94 -12.06
N VAL A 76 1.64 5.94 -11.21
CA VAL A 76 2.53 5.71 -10.06
C VAL A 76 3.45 4.55 -10.39
N SER A 77 4.73 4.84 -10.60
CA SER A 77 5.74 3.79 -10.70
C SER A 77 5.81 3.03 -9.39
N SER A 78 5.83 1.70 -9.44
CA SER A 78 5.82 0.84 -8.26
C SER A 78 6.76 -0.34 -8.45
N SER A 79 7.45 -0.74 -7.39
CA SER A 79 8.28 -1.95 -7.35
C SER A 79 7.63 -3.03 -6.48
N VAL A 80 7.59 -4.25 -6.99
CA VAL A 80 7.17 -5.45 -6.26
C VAL A 80 8.23 -5.80 -5.23
N MET A 81 7.90 -5.62 -3.95
CA MET A 81 8.82 -5.86 -2.85
C MET A 81 8.76 -7.29 -2.32
N ARG A 82 7.60 -7.91 -2.42
CA ARG A 82 7.37 -9.27 -1.90
C ARG A 82 6.16 -9.89 -2.59
N VAL A 83 6.26 -11.17 -2.91
CA VAL A 83 5.15 -12.00 -3.38
C VAL A 83 4.96 -13.14 -2.39
N LEU A 84 3.77 -13.25 -1.79
CA LEU A 84 3.45 -14.30 -0.82
C LEU A 84 2.68 -15.43 -1.50
N ASP A 85 2.86 -16.66 -0.99
CA ASP A 85 2.21 -17.86 -1.55
C ASP A 85 0.68 -17.83 -1.53
N ASN A 86 0.10 -17.00 -0.65
CA ASN A 86 -1.34 -16.78 -0.53
C ASN A 86 -1.88 -15.73 -1.53
N GLY A 87 -1.07 -15.29 -2.49
CA GLY A 87 -1.44 -14.32 -3.52
C GLY A 87 -1.35 -12.87 -3.07
N ILE A 88 -0.88 -12.57 -1.86
CA ILE A 88 -0.67 -11.18 -1.44
C ILE A 88 0.64 -10.66 -2.03
N VAL A 89 0.56 -9.53 -2.72
CA VAL A 89 1.72 -8.86 -3.34
C VAL A 89 1.91 -7.50 -2.68
N GLY A 90 3.12 -7.27 -2.16
CA GLY A 90 3.52 -6.00 -1.58
C GLY A 90 4.18 -5.09 -2.61
N LEU A 91 3.62 -3.91 -2.82
CA LEU A 91 4.12 -2.90 -3.74
C LEU A 91 4.63 -1.68 -2.97
N ASN A 92 5.81 -1.18 -3.33
CA ASN A 92 6.28 0.13 -2.92
C ASN A 92 6.17 1.11 -4.07
N PHE A 93 5.66 2.31 -3.80
CA PHE A 93 5.67 3.39 -4.76
C PHE A 93 7.09 3.95 -4.90
N VAL A 94 7.50 4.19 -6.14
CA VAL A 94 8.82 4.68 -6.53
C VAL A 94 8.64 6.02 -7.23
N ASP A 95 9.55 6.97 -6.97
CA ASP A 95 9.57 8.30 -7.60
C ASP A 95 8.23 9.04 -7.54
N LEU A 96 7.53 8.93 -6.40
CA LEU A 96 6.29 9.67 -6.17
C LEU A 96 6.54 11.17 -6.22
N GLU A 97 5.90 11.83 -7.19
CA GLU A 97 5.79 13.28 -7.19
C GLU A 97 5.19 13.76 -5.86
N ARG A 98 5.74 14.86 -5.32
CA ARG A 98 5.31 15.45 -4.04
C ARG A 98 3.79 15.64 -3.93
N GLN A 99 3.14 16.04 -5.02
CA GLN A 99 1.68 16.21 -5.04
C GLN A 99 0.93 14.89 -4.86
N LYS A 100 1.40 13.80 -5.49
CA LYS A 100 0.84 12.45 -5.37
C LYS A 100 1.05 11.91 -3.95
N GLN A 101 2.23 12.15 -3.37
CA GLN A 101 2.54 11.79 -1.98
C GLN A 101 1.60 12.49 -0.99
N ILE A 102 1.42 13.82 -1.10
CA ILE A 102 0.50 14.58 -0.24
C ILE A 102 -0.94 14.06 -0.35
N LYS A 103 -1.39 13.70 -1.55
CA LYS A 103 -2.72 13.11 -1.76
C LYS A 103 -2.86 11.77 -1.03
N LEU A 104 -1.86 10.89 -1.13
CA LEU A 104 -1.84 9.61 -0.43
C LEU A 104 -1.85 9.79 1.10
N ASP A 105 -1.00 10.67 1.62
CA ASP A 105 -0.96 10.99 3.05
C ASP A 105 -2.32 11.46 3.57
N LYS A 106 -2.95 12.39 2.83
CA LYS A 106 -4.28 12.92 3.20
C LYS A 106 -5.34 11.82 3.20
N LEU A 107 -5.37 10.96 2.18
CA LEU A 107 -6.30 9.84 2.11
C LEU A 107 -6.13 8.89 3.30
N VAL A 108 -4.88 8.51 3.57
CA VAL A 108 -4.56 7.60 4.68
C VAL A 108 -4.99 8.21 6.02
N LEU A 109 -4.73 9.49 6.24
CA LEU A 109 -5.13 10.21 7.45
C LEU A 109 -6.66 10.34 7.60
N GLU A 110 -7.39 10.62 6.53
CA GLU A 110 -8.85 10.71 6.55
C GLU A 110 -9.49 9.35 6.88
N VAL A 111 -8.98 8.27 6.28
CA VAL A 111 -9.43 6.91 6.57
C VAL A 111 -9.14 6.54 8.03
N GLN A 112 -7.95 6.85 8.53
CA GLN A 112 -7.61 6.67 9.95
C GLN A 112 -8.61 7.37 10.88
N LYS A 113 -8.87 8.66 10.66
CA LYS A 113 -9.80 9.45 11.47
C LYS A 113 -11.20 8.83 11.47
N ARG A 114 -11.69 8.40 10.30
CA ARG A 114 -13.00 7.75 10.17
C ARG A 114 -13.07 6.42 10.91
N LEU A 115 -12.03 5.60 10.85
CA LEU A 115 -11.97 4.33 11.59
C LEU A 115 -11.96 4.55 13.10
N ILE A 116 -11.23 5.57 13.60
CA ILE A 116 -11.24 5.93 15.03
C ILE A 116 -12.65 6.35 15.46
N ALA A 117 -13.32 7.20 14.68
CA ALA A 117 -14.68 7.64 14.98
C ALA A 117 -15.67 6.46 15.03
N LEU A 118 -15.58 5.53 14.07
CA LEU A 118 -16.42 4.32 14.05
C LEU A 118 -16.15 3.41 15.25
N ARG A 119 -14.88 3.25 15.66
CA ARG A 119 -14.51 2.44 16.83
C ARG A 119 -15.01 3.04 18.13
N LYS A 120 -14.94 4.37 18.29
CA LYS A 120 -15.47 5.08 19.47
C LYS A 120 -16.98 4.88 19.60
N LYS A 121 -17.74 5.10 18.52
CA LYS A 121 -19.19 4.88 18.50
C LYS A 121 -19.59 3.46 18.88
N LYS A 122 -18.86 2.45 18.41
CA LYS A 122 -19.11 1.04 18.77
C LYS A 122 -18.89 0.73 20.25
N ARG A 123 -17.96 1.43 20.91
CA ARG A 123 -17.69 1.27 22.35
C ARG A 123 -18.72 1.97 23.24
N GLU A 124 -19.37 3.02 22.74
CA GLU A 124 -20.42 3.75 23.46
C GLU A 124 -21.80 3.08 23.33
N GLN A 125 -21.97 2.14 22.39
CA GLN A 125 -23.23 1.43 22.11
C GLN A 125 -23.27 -0.02 22.62
N GLY A 126 -22.20 -0.51 23.24
CA GLY A 126 -22.11 -1.84 23.85
C GLY A 126 -21.78 -1.73 25.32
#